data_AF-A0A7W0TZ44-F1
#
_entry.id   AF-A0A7W0TZ44-F1
#
_cell.length_a   1.000
_cell.length_b   1.000
_cell.length_c   1.000
_cell.angle_alpha   90.00
_cell.angle_beta   90.00
_cell.angle_gamma   90.00
#
_symmetry.space_group_name_H-M   'P 1'
#
loop_
_entity.id
_entity.type
_entity.pdbx_description
1 polymer ?
#
loop_
_entity_poly.entity_id
_entity_poly.type
_entity_poly.pdbx_seq_one_letter_code
_entity_poly.pdbx_strand_id
1 'polypeptide(L)'
;MDAFPDLRFDVGELIAEGDTVVSRWTLSGTHRGTFSGIPPTGRAVRVAGMSLDHLADGVIVSGFDAWDALGLRQQLGAVPPDPAETAEAAASADRDGSPSSGLLETEPA
;
A
#
# COMPACT_ATOMS: atom_id res chain seq x y z
N MET A 1 13.80 1.20 -10.98
CA MET A 1 12.60 0.36 -10.83
C MET A 1 11.81 0.43 -12.13
N ASP A 2 12.27 -0.26 -13.18
CA ASP A 2 11.70 -0.09 -14.53
C ASP A 2 10.28 -0.67 -14.68
N ALA A 3 9.92 -1.62 -13.82
CA ALA A 3 8.59 -2.22 -13.78
C ALA A 3 7.48 -1.23 -13.39
N PHE A 4 7.77 -0.34 -12.45
CA PHE A 4 6.84 0.64 -11.89
C PHE A 4 7.55 1.99 -11.78
N PRO A 5 7.67 2.76 -12.88
CA PRO A 5 8.48 3.98 -12.91
C PRO A 5 7.90 5.13 -12.08
N ASP A 6 6.62 5.04 -11.71
CA ASP A 6 5.87 5.99 -10.91
C ASP A 6 5.52 5.45 -9.50
N LEU A 7 6.33 4.50 -9.02
CA LEU A 7 6.15 3.87 -7.71
C LEU A 7 6.18 4.91 -6.57
N ARG A 8 5.21 4.83 -5.66
CA ARG A 8 5.15 5.61 -4.42
C ARG A 8 4.93 4.69 -3.23
N PHE A 9 5.57 5.03 -2.12
CA PHE A 9 5.34 4.44 -0.82
C PHE A 9 4.73 5.49 0.10
N ASP A 10 3.57 5.17 0.64
CA ASP A 10 2.90 5.96 1.66
C ASP A 10 2.97 5.19 2.98
N VAL A 11 3.71 5.72 3.95
CA VAL A 11 3.77 5.17 5.31
C VAL A 11 2.58 5.71 6.09
N GLY A 12 1.67 4.81 6.48
CA GLY A 12 0.43 5.18 7.17
C GLY A 12 0.58 5.16 8.69
N GLU A 13 1.27 4.16 9.23
CA GLU A 13 1.48 4.01 10.66
C GLU A 13 2.91 3.59 10.94
N LEU A 14 3.47 4.12 12.03
CA LEU A 14 4.82 3.80 12.49
C LEU A 14 4.81 3.73 14.01
N ILE A 15 5.27 2.60 14.54
CA ILE A 15 5.40 2.33 15.98
C ILE A 15 6.86 2.03 16.25
N ALA A 16 7.44 2.70 17.24
CA ALA A 16 8.82 2.48 17.65
C ALA A 16 8.89 2.13 19.13
N GLU A 17 9.61 1.06 19.46
CA GLU A 17 9.91 0.63 20.83
C GLU A 17 11.36 0.16 20.92
N GLY A 18 12.16 0.87 21.71
CA GLY A 18 13.60 0.61 21.80
C GLY A 18 14.28 0.68 20.43
N ASP A 19 14.94 -0.42 20.06
CA ASP A 19 15.63 -0.58 18.78
C ASP A 19 14.77 -1.26 17.70
N THR A 20 13.45 -1.34 17.89
CA THR A 20 12.52 -1.93 16.92
C THR A 20 11.55 -0.89 16.39
N VAL A 21 11.38 -0.86 15.07
CA VAL A 21 10.40 -0.04 14.38
C VAL A 21 9.50 -0.94 13.55
N VAL A 22 8.19 -0.77 13.69
CA VAL A 22 7.19 -1.40 12.81
C VAL A 22 6.52 -0.30 12.01
N SER A 23 6.50 -0.45 10.68
CA SER A 23 5.80 0.47 9.79
C SER A 23 4.74 -0.28 8.98
N ARG A 24 3.56 0.32 8.84
CA ARG A 24 2.53 -0.11 7.88
C ARG A 24 2.54 0.88 6.72
N TRP A 25 2.65 0.34 5.52
CA TRP A 25 2.78 1.15 4.31
C TRP A 25 1.86 0.65 3.19
N THR A 26 1.62 1.53 2.23
CA THR A 26 0.99 1.20 0.96
C THR A 26 1.93 1.58 -0.17
N LEU A 27 2.12 0.66 -1.11
CA LEU A 27 2.80 0.86 -2.37
C LEU A 27 1.78 1.09 -3.47
N SER A 28 1.98 2.10 -4.31
CA SER A 28 1.17 2.35 -5.50
C SER A 28 2.03 2.67 -6.71
N GLY A 29 1.55 2.36 -7.92
CA GLY A 29 2.26 2.65 -9.16
C GLY A 29 1.57 2.07 -10.39
N THR A 30 2.16 2.26 -11.57
CA THR A 30 1.67 1.72 -12.84
C THR A 30 2.63 0.68 -13.39
N HIS A 31 2.15 -0.52 -13.72
CA HIS A 31 2.98 -1.59 -14.28
C HIS A 31 3.36 -1.31 -15.75
N ARG A 32 4.52 -0.68 -15.97
CA ARG A 32 5.02 -0.23 -17.29
C ARG A 32 6.25 -0.97 -17.80
N GLY A 33 6.92 -1.77 -16.96
CA GLY A 33 7.99 -2.68 -17.36
C GLY A 33 7.75 -4.10 -16.86
N THR A 34 8.57 -5.06 -17.27
CA THR A 34 8.42 -6.46 -16.83
C THR A 34 8.66 -6.59 -15.33
N PHE A 35 7.73 -7.22 -14.61
CA PHE A 35 7.86 -7.56 -13.20
C PHE A 35 7.74 -9.06 -12.97
N SER A 36 8.75 -9.70 -12.39
CA SER A 36 8.72 -11.13 -12.05
C SER A 36 8.30 -12.04 -13.23
N GLY A 37 8.76 -11.71 -14.44
CA GLY A 37 8.42 -12.43 -15.69
C GLY A 37 7.06 -12.05 -16.30
N ILE A 38 6.28 -11.18 -15.66
CA ILE A 38 4.99 -10.71 -16.16
C ILE A 38 5.23 -9.49 -17.07
N PRO A 39 4.79 -9.52 -18.35
CA PRO A 39 4.90 -8.37 -19.25
C PRO A 39 4.13 -7.14 -18.75
N PRO A 40 4.50 -5.92 -19.17
CA PRO A 40 3.84 -4.69 -18.72
C PRO A 40 2.35 -4.69 -19.09
N THR A 41 1.50 -4.51 -18.08
CA THR A 41 0.03 -4.57 -18.25
C THR A 41 -0.62 -3.20 -18.41
N GLY A 42 0.09 -2.11 -18.07
CA GLY A 42 -0.47 -0.76 -18.03
C GLY A 42 -1.44 -0.50 -16.88
N ARG A 43 -1.69 -1.49 -16.00
CA ARG A 43 -2.60 -1.35 -14.86
C ARG A 43 -1.95 -0.57 -13.72
N ALA A 44 -2.75 0.26 -13.05
CA ALA A 44 -2.42 0.77 -11.74
C ALA A 44 -2.49 -0.35 -10.71
N VAL A 45 -1.57 -0.35 -9.76
CA VAL A 45 -1.53 -1.30 -8.65
C VAL A 45 -1.54 -0.55 -7.32
N ARG A 46 -2.11 -1.20 -6.30
CA ARG A 46 -2.04 -0.78 -4.91
C ARG A 46 -1.80 -2.01 -4.04
N VAL A 47 -0.76 -1.97 -3.22
CA VAL A 47 -0.30 -3.12 -2.41
C VAL A 47 -0.09 -2.64 -0.98
N ALA A 48 -0.76 -3.28 -0.02
CA ALA A 48 -0.50 -3.05 1.39
C ALA A 48 0.68 -3.89 1.87
N GLY A 49 1.46 -3.36 2.80
CA GLY A 49 2.55 -4.07 3.44
C GLY A 49 2.90 -3.52 4.81
N MET A 50 3.81 -4.22 5.45
CA MET A 50 4.42 -3.84 6.70
C MET A 50 5.89 -4.22 6.72
N SER A 51 6.69 -3.43 7.42
CA SER A 51 8.10 -3.70 7.70
C SER A 51 8.31 -3.73 9.21
N LEU A 52 9.08 -4.70 9.68
CA LEU A 52 9.64 -4.72 11.03
C LEU A 52 11.15 -4.57 10.88
N ASP A 53 11.70 -3.49 11.43
CA ASP A 53 13.10 -3.13 11.32
C ASP A 53 13.74 -3.13 12.71
N HIS A 54 14.93 -3.74 12.83
CA HIS A 54 15.78 -3.63 14.01
C HIS A 54 16.93 -2.66 13.74
N LEU A 55 17.21 -1.78 14.70
CA LEU A 55 18.20 -0.73 14.60
C LEU A 55 19.40 -1.00 15.52
N ALA A 56 20.58 -0.51 15.12
CA ALA A 56 21.73 -0.31 16.00
C ALA A 56 22.43 0.97 15.57
N ASP A 57 22.78 1.83 16.54
CA ASP A 57 23.41 3.13 16.29
C ASP A 57 22.65 4.00 15.26
N GLY A 58 21.32 3.90 15.25
CA GLY A 58 20.44 4.63 14.33
C GLY A 58 20.38 4.07 12.91
N VAL A 59 20.95 2.88 12.65
CA VAL A 59 20.97 2.22 11.33
C VAL A 59 20.17 0.92 11.39
N ILE A 60 19.38 0.63 10.36
CA ILE A 60 18.68 -0.66 10.22
C ILE A 60 19.72 -1.77 10.01
N VAL A 61 19.80 -2.72 10.94
CA VAL A 61 20.74 -3.85 10.91
C VAL A 61 20.09 -5.17 10.50
N SER A 62 18.77 -5.29 10.67
CA SER A 62 17.97 -6.38 10.13
C SER A 62 16.53 -5.95 9.94
N GLY A 63 15.79 -6.65 9.10
CA GLY A 63 14.38 -6.38 8.90
C GLY A 63 13.62 -7.55 8.29
N PHE A 64 12.30 -7.46 8.36
CA PHE A 64 11.36 -8.40 7.77
C PHE A 64 10.20 -7.63 7.12
N ASP A 65 9.91 -7.94 5.86
CA ASP A 65 8.80 -7.36 5.11
C ASP A 65 7.71 -8.41 4.88
N ALA A 66 6.47 -8.04 5.19
CA ALA A 66 5.28 -8.78 4.79
C ALA A 66 4.37 -7.88 3.95
N TRP A 67 3.98 -8.35 2.77
CA TRP A 67 3.17 -7.56 1.85
C TRP A 67 2.30 -8.46 0.98
N ASP A 68 1.25 -7.87 0.41
CA ASP A 68 0.25 -8.60 -0.38
C ASP A 68 0.75 -8.97 -1.79
N ALA A 69 1.63 -9.97 -1.83
CA ALA A 69 2.18 -10.49 -3.07
C ALA A 69 1.17 -11.26 -3.93
N LEU A 70 0.13 -11.82 -3.30
CA LEU A 70 -0.94 -12.49 -4.03
C LEU A 70 -1.82 -11.46 -4.74
N GLY A 71 -2.30 -10.45 -4.02
CA GLY A 71 -3.12 -9.37 -4.58
C GLY A 71 -2.39 -8.60 -5.67
N LEU A 72 -1.07 -8.39 -5.55
CA LEU A 72 -0.29 -7.84 -6.66
C LEU A 72 -0.37 -8.74 -7.91
N ARG A 73 -0.12 -10.04 -7.77
CA ARG A 73 -0.17 -10.98 -8.91
C ARG A 73 -1.57 -11.06 -9.52
N GLN A 74 -2.62 -10.93 -8.72
CA GLN A 74 -4.00 -10.84 -9.21
C GLN A 74 -4.25 -9.53 -9.98
N GLN A 75 -3.82 -8.38 -9.46
CA GLN A 75 -3.90 -7.09 -10.15
C GLN A 75 -3.16 -7.11 -11.50
N LEU A 76 -2.01 -7.79 -11.55
CA LEU A 76 -1.23 -8.01 -12.78
C LEU A 76 -1.82 -9.09 -13.71
N GLY A 77 -2.88 -9.79 -13.30
CA GLY A 77 -3.55 -10.81 -14.10
C GLY A 77 -2.79 -12.14 -14.21
N ALA A 78 -1.75 -12.36 -13.40
CA ALA A 78 -1.01 -13.61 -13.37
C ALA A 78 -1.72 -14.73 -12.58
N VAL A 79 -2.62 -14.34 -11.68
CA VAL A 79 -3.48 -15.24 -10.89
C VAL A 79 -4.90 -14.68 -10.95
N PRO A 80 -5.96 -15.49 -11.17
CA PRO A 80 -7.33 -14.99 -11.10
C PRO A 80 -7.66 -14.52 -9.67
N PRO A 81 -8.46 -13.45 -9.51
CA PRO A 81 -8.90 -13.02 -8.18
C PRO A 81 -9.84 -14.07 -7.56
N ASP A 82 -9.84 -14.17 -6.22
CA ASP A 82 -10.86 -14.94 -5.53
C ASP A 82 -12.21 -14.19 -5.63
N PRO A 83 -13.29 -14.84 -6.09
CA PRO A 83 -14.60 -14.21 -6.17
C PRO A 83 -15.10 -13.66 -4.82
N ALA A 84 -14.69 -14.24 -3.68
CA ALA A 84 -15.08 -13.73 -2.35
C ALA A 84 -14.37 -12.41 -2.00
N GLU A 85 -13.09 -12.27 -2.37
CA GLU A 85 -12.25 -11.10 -2.09
C GLU A 85 -12.67 -9.88 -2.94
N THR A 86 -13.18 -10.14 -4.15
CA THR A 86 -13.71 -9.10 -5.05
C THR A 86 -14.95 -8.39 -4.46
N ALA A 87 -15.77 -9.12 -3.69
CA ALA A 87 -16.95 -8.57 -3.04
C ALA A 87 -16.58 -7.69 -1.81
N GLU A 88 -15.53 -8.05 -1.09
CA GLU A 88 -15.07 -7.32 0.10
C GLU A 88 -14.27 -6.05 -0.26
N ALA A 89 -13.50 -6.08 -1.35
CA ALA A 89 -12.84 -4.89 -1.90
C ALA A 89 -13.86 -3.82 -2.36
N ALA A 90 -14.98 -4.24 -2.98
CA ALA A 90 -16.06 -3.32 -3.35
C ALA A 90 -16.73 -2.69 -2.11
N ALA A 91 -16.87 -3.43 -1.01
CA ALA A 91 -17.50 -2.96 0.23
C ALA A 91 -16.60 -2.05 1.09
N SER A 92 -15.27 -2.18 0.99
CA SER A 92 -14.32 -1.32 1.71
C SER A 92 -14.10 0.03 1.02
N ALA A 93 -14.15 0.09 -0.32
CA ALA A 93 -14.12 1.33 -1.08
C ALA A 93 -15.28 2.29 -0.73
N ASP A 94 -16.44 1.75 -0.33
CA ASP A 94 -17.59 2.54 0.12
C ASP A 94 -17.40 3.17 1.52
N ARG A 95 -16.47 2.67 2.35
CA ARG A 95 -16.26 3.18 3.72
C ARG A 95 -15.27 4.33 3.83
N ASP A 96 -14.38 4.51 2.85
CA ASP A 96 -13.45 5.65 2.80
C ASP A 96 -14.11 6.93 2.22
N GLY A 97 -15.36 6.85 1.77
CA GLY A 97 -16.18 7.98 1.33
C GLY A 97 -16.82 8.76 2.48
N SER A 98 -16.03 9.29 3.42
CA SER A 98 -16.59 10.30 4.35
C SER A 98 -16.94 11.57 3.58
N PRO A 99 -18.20 12.05 3.60
CA PRO A 99 -18.57 13.30 2.95
C PRO A 99 -17.93 14.45 3.70
N SER A 100 -17.33 15.40 2.97
CA SER A 100 -16.90 16.69 3.49
C SER A 100 -18.06 17.35 4.23
N SER A 101 -18.08 17.25 5.56
CA SER A 101 -19.01 18.02 6.39
C SER A 101 -18.57 19.48 6.38
N GLY A 102 -19.52 20.32 5.96
CA GLY A 102 -19.36 21.74 5.76
C GLY A 102 -18.85 22.49 6.98
N LEU A 103 -18.10 23.54 6.68
CA LEU A 103 -17.71 24.62 7.54
C LEU A 103 -18.97 25.22 8.23
N LEU A 104 -19.09 25.10 9.56
CA LEU A 104 -20.03 25.90 10.35
C LEU A 104 -19.27 26.91 11.22
N GLU A 105 -19.42 28.18 10.79
CA GLU A 105 -19.67 29.40 11.59
C GLU A 105 -18.56 29.93 12.53
N THR A 106 -18.25 31.24 12.55
CA THR A 106 -19.16 32.30 13.02
C THR A 106 -18.58 33.70 12.72
N GLU A 107 -19.40 34.62 12.21
CA GLU A 107 -19.13 36.08 12.28
C GLU A 107 -19.68 36.64 13.61
N PRO A 108 -19.01 37.59 14.28
CA PRO A 108 -19.65 38.42 15.29
C PRO A 108 -19.93 39.85 14.79
N ALA A 109 -21.00 40.41 15.35
CA ALA A 109 -21.55 41.75 15.10
C ALA A 109 -20.68 42.90 15.63
#